data_AF-L0NMV4-F1
#
_entry.id   AF-L0NMV4-F1
#
_cell.length_a   1.000
_cell.length_b   1.000
_cell.length_c   1.000
_cell.angle_alpha   90.00
_cell.angle_beta   90.00
_cell.angle_gamma   90.00
#
_symmetry.space_group_name_H-M   'P 1'
#
loop_
_entity.id
_entity.type
_entity.pdbx_description
1 polymer ?
#
loop_
_entity_poly.entity_id
_entity_poly.type
_entity_poly.pdbx_seq_one_letter_code
_entity_poly.pdbx_strand_id
1 'polypeptide(L)'
;MTEKLELQPNEPLSVKVERHRAVYLAAINGEGGANMDQEAKARMEIIRHAPSDPDERDQKMLYVAGYLIASKGSLNSEEMELLLSGSI
;
A
#
# COMPACT_ATOMS: atom_id res chain seq x y z
N MET A 1 -25.60 -3.19 -1.81
CA MET A 1 -25.39 -1.99 -0.98
C MET A 1 -23.89 -1.88 -0.79
N THR A 2 -23.21 -1.20 -1.70
CA THR A 2 -21.74 -1.08 -1.70
C THR A 2 -21.39 0.08 -0.77
N GLU A 3 -21.06 -0.24 0.48
CA GLU A 3 -20.48 0.73 1.40
C GLU A 3 -19.22 1.31 0.73
N LYS A 4 -19.33 2.59 0.39
CA LYS A 4 -18.21 3.41 -0.02
C LYS A 4 -17.35 3.56 1.23
N LEU A 5 -16.34 2.70 1.38
CA LEU A 5 -15.33 2.80 2.44
C LEU A 5 -14.68 4.18 2.33
N GLU A 6 -15.21 5.14 3.08
CA GLU A 6 -14.63 6.45 3.22
C GLU A 6 -13.30 6.26 3.95
N LEU A 7 -12.22 6.47 3.20
CA LEU A 7 -10.83 6.45 3.65
C LEU A 7 -10.68 7.28 4.93
N GLN A 8 -10.55 6.60 6.07
CA GLN A 8 -10.30 7.30 7.33
C GLN A 8 -8.83 7.73 7.40
N PRO A 9 -8.53 9.00 7.72
CA PRO A 9 -7.17 9.53 7.65
C PRO A 9 -6.18 8.87 8.62
N ASN A 10 -6.67 8.25 9.69
CA ASN A 10 -5.86 7.62 10.75
C ASN A 10 -5.97 6.08 10.76
N GLU A 11 -6.25 5.45 9.62
CA GLU A 11 -6.26 3.98 9.56
C GLU A 11 -4.88 3.40 9.90
N PRO A 12 -4.83 2.34 10.74
CA PRO A 12 -3.59 1.62 11.04
C PRO A 12 -2.92 1.09 9.77
N LEU A 13 -1.59 0.97 9.79
CA LEU A 13 -0.82 0.40 8.68
C LEU A 13 -1.36 -0.98 8.25
N SER A 14 -1.71 -1.83 9.21
CA SER A 14 -2.21 -3.19 8.97
C SER A 14 -3.45 -3.21 8.09
N VAL A 15 -4.41 -2.31 8.32
CA VAL A 15 -5.64 -2.21 7.53
C VAL A 15 -5.34 -1.81 6.08
N LYS A 16 -4.43 -0.84 5.89
CA LYS A 16 -4.00 -0.39 4.56
C LYS A 16 -3.27 -1.52 3.81
N VAL A 17 -2.43 -2.27 4.52
CA VAL A 17 -1.72 -3.46 4.02
C VAL A 17 -2.71 -4.55 3.57
N GLU A 18 -3.70 -4.89 4.39
CA GLU A 18 -4.72 -5.87 4.03
C GLU A 18 -5.52 -5.45 2.79
N ARG A 19 -5.93 -4.17 2.74
CA ARG A 19 -6.61 -3.60 1.57
C ARG A 19 -5.76 -3.71 0.31
N HIS A 20 -4.50 -3.27 0.37
CA HIS A 20 -3.60 -3.40 -0.77
C HIS A 20 -3.42 -4.86 -1.20
N ARG A 21 -3.22 -5.77 -0.25
CA ARG A 21 -3.05 -7.20 -0.55
C ARG A 21 -4.26 -7.77 -1.29
N ALA A 22 -5.47 -7.45 -0.84
CA ALA A 22 -6.70 -7.89 -1.49
C ALA A 22 -6.80 -7.37 -2.93
N VAL A 23 -6.52 -6.08 -3.15
CA VAL A 23 -6.59 -5.45 -4.47
C VAL A 23 -5.48 -5.95 -5.39
N TYR A 24 -4.25 -6.11 -4.90
CA TYR A 24 -3.13 -6.66 -5.67
C TYR A 24 -3.41 -8.09 -6.14
N LEU A 25 -3.90 -8.97 -5.25
CA LEU A 25 -4.26 -10.34 -5.60
C LEU A 25 -5.40 -10.39 -6.63
N ALA A 26 -6.43 -9.56 -6.47
CA ALA A 26 -7.50 -9.45 -7.45
C ALA A 26 -6.98 -8.99 -8.83
N ALA A 27 -6.09 -7.98 -8.86
CA ALA A 27 -5.51 -7.45 -10.08
C ALA A 27 -4.65 -8.48 -10.83
N ILE A 28 -3.79 -9.25 -10.13
CA ILE A 28 -2.94 -10.26 -10.78
C ILE A 28 -3.71 -11.51 -11.22
N ASN A 29 -4.83 -11.82 -10.55
CA ASN A 29 -5.69 -12.96 -10.92
C ASN A 29 -6.75 -12.57 -11.97
N GLY A 30 -6.89 -11.29 -12.30
CA GLY A 30 -7.94 -10.80 -13.20
C GLY A 30 -9.36 -10.90 -12.61
N GLU A 31 -9.49 -10.98 -11.28
CA GLU A 31 -10.75 -11.14 -10.57
C GLU A 31 -11.32 -9.79 -10.11
N GLY A 32 -12.66 -9.67 -10.05
CA GLY A 32 -13.33 -8.58 -9.34
C GLY A 32 -13.24 -7.18 -9.95
N GLY A 33 -12.75 -7.03 -11.19
CA GLY A 33 -12.67 -5.74 -11.88
C GLY A 33 -11.65 -4.76 -11.26
N ALA A 34 -10.82 -5.25 -10.34
CA ALA A 34 -9.71 -4.49 -9.78
C ALA A 34 -8.63 -4.33 -10.86
N ASN A 35 -8.40 -3.08 -11.27
CA ASN A 35 -7.33 -2.77 -12.21
C ASN A 35 -6.08 -2.30 -11.47
N MET A 36 -4.96 -2.25 -12.19
CA MET A 36 -3.67 -1.79 -11.63
C MET A 36 -3.74 -0.35 -11.07
N ASP A 37 -4.72 0.47 -11.46
CA ASP A 37 -4.90 1.81 -10.89
C ASP A 37 -5.44 1.77 -9.46
N GLN A 38 -6.33 0.83 -9.15
CA GLN A 38 -6.83 0.63 -7.77
C GLN A 38 -5.72 0.12 -6.86
N GLU A 39 -4.89 -0.79 -7.38
CA GLU A 39 -3.72 -1.29 -6.69
C GLU A 39 -2.73 -0.14 -6.40
N ALA A 40 -2.42 0.68 -7.41
CA ALA A 40 -1.53 1.84 -7.25
C ALA A 40 -2.04 2.84 -6.21
N LYS A 41 -3.36 3.10 -6.15
CA LYS A 41 -3.97 3.96 -5.12
C LYS A 41 -3.79 3.37 -3.71
N ALA A 42 -4.10 2.08 -3.54
CA ALA A 42 -3.93 1.41 -2.25
C ALA A 42 -2.44 1.35 -1.83
N ARG A 43 -1.52 1.22 -2.79
CA ARG A 43 -0.08 1.24 -2.54
C ARG A 43 0.36 2.60 -2.04
N MET A 44 -0.13 3.67 -2.68
CA MET A 44 0.18 5.04 -2.29
C MET A 44 -0.31 5.36 -0.87
N GLU A 45 -1.43 4.77 -0.41
CA GLU A 45 -1.90 4.91 0.97
C GLU A 45 -0.92 4.33 2.00
N ILE A 46 -0.25 3.22 1.66
CA ILE A 46 0.79 2.61 2.49
C ILE A 46 2.04 3.48 2.47
N ILE A 47 2.45 3.95 1.29
CA ILE A 47 3.64 4.80 1.14
C ILE A 47 3.49 6.11 1.93
N ARG A 48 2.30 6.72 1.90
CA ARG A 48 1.99 7.95 2.64
C ARG A 48 1.67 7.73 4.12
N HIS A 49 1.52 6.49 4.57
CA HIS A 49 1.30 6.21 5.98
C HIS A 49 2.52 6.68 6.79
N ALA A 50 2.29 7.58 7.74
CA ALA A 50 3.28 8.05 8.70
C ALA A 50 3.29 7.09 9.90
N PRO A 51 4.32 6.25 10.08
CA PRO A 51 4.40 5.31 11.19
C PRO A 51 4.43 6.04 12.54
N SER A 52 3.75 5.50 13.55
CA SER A 52 3.75 6.08 14.89
C SER A 52 4.99 5.74 15.71
N ASP A 53 5.68 4.64 15.37
CA ASP A 53 6.84 4.14 16.10
C ASP A 53 7.82 3.37 15.18
N PRO A 54 9.03 3.03 15.67
CA PRO A 54 10.02 2.30 14.87
C PRO A 54 9.57 0.92 14.40
N ASP A 55 8.73 0.22 15.17
CA ASP A 55 8.27 -1.13 14.82
C ASP A 55 7.29 -1.04 13.63
N GLU A 56 6.36 -0.09 13.64
CA GLU A 56 5.44 0.16 12.53
C GLU A 56 6.19 0.65 11.27
N ARG A 57 7.26 1.44 11.45
CA ARG A 57 8.15 1.84 10.35
C ARG A 57 8.82 0.62 9.72
N ASP A 58 9.38 -0.25 10.53
CA ASP A 58 10.08 -1.45 10.05
C ASP A 58 9.09 -2.42 9.37
N GLN A 59 7.87 -2.55 9.89
CA GLN A 59 6.77 -3.29 9.24
C GLN A 59 6.40 -2.70 7.87
N LYS A 60 6.27 -1.37 7.77
CA LYS A 60 5.99 -0.69 6.49
C LYS A 60 7.09 -0.98 5.48
N MET A 61 8.35 -0.86 5.88
CA MET A 61 9.51 -1.11 5.01
C MET A 61 9.57 -2.58 4.57
N LEU A 62 9.36 -3.52 5.49
CA LEU A 62 9.32 -4.95 5.19
C LEU A 62 8.22 -5.27 4.18
N TYR A 63 7.03 -4.69 4.37
CA TYR A 63 5.92 -4.91 3.46
C TYR A 63 6.22 -4.37 2.05
N VAL A 64 6.71 -3.12 1.94
CA VAL A 64 7.05 -2.52 0.64
C VAL A 64 8.14 -3.33 -0.07
N ALA A 65 9.18 -3.77 0.65
CA ALA A 65 10.21 -4.63 0.08
C ALA A 65 9.64 -5.97 -0.42
N GLY A 66 8.77 -6.60 0.39
CA GLY A 66 8.09 -7.84 0.02
C GLY A 66 7.21 -7.68 -1.22
N TYR A 67 6.46 -6.58 -1.33
CA TYR A 67 5.68 -6.24 -2.51
C TYR A 67 6.55 -6.09 -3.76
N LEU A 68 7.68 -5.36 -3.68
CA LEU A 68 8.57 -5.16 -4.82
C LEU A 68 9.17 -6.48 -5.32
N ILE A 69 9.55 -7.36 -4.40
CA ILE A 69 10.04 -8.71 -4.74
C ILE A 69 8.95 -9.53 -5.42
N ALA A 70 7.73 -9.55 -4.85
CA ALA A 70 6.61 -10.34 -5.38
C ALA A 70 6.14 -9.85 -6.75
N SER A 71 6.01 -8.54 -6.92
CA SER A 71 5.57 -7.91 -8.16
C SER A 71 6.65 -7.89 -9.25
N LYS A 72 7.93 -8.08 -8.89
CA LYS A 72 9.09 -7.78 -9.74
C LYS A 72 9.04 -6.35 -10.29
N GLY A 73 8.37 -5.46 -9.56
CA GLY A 73 8.12 -4.08 -9.95
C GLY A 73 9.13 -3.11 -9.35
N SER A 74 8.91 -1.84 -9.64
CA SER A 74 9.63 -0.72 -9.05
C SER A 74 8.63 0.30 -8.52
N LEU A 75 9.03 1.03 -7.49
CA LEU A 75 8.34 2.27 -7.13
C LEU A 75 8.64 3.34 -8.18
N ASN A 76 7.66 4.18 -8.49
CA ASN A 76 7.92 5.39 -9.27
C ASN A 76 8.65 6.45 -8.41
N SER A 77 9.10 7.54 -9.04
CA SER A 77 9.87 8.58 -8.35
C SER A 77 9.09 9.23 -7.19
N GLU A 78 7.80 9.52 -7.35
CA GLU A 78 6.96 10.10 -6.30
C GLU A 78 6.83 9.13 -5.11
N GLU A 79 6.56 7.86 -5.41
CA GLU A 79 6.46 6.78 -4.41
C GLU A 79 7.77 6.60 -3.63
N MET A 80 8.90 6.65 -4.32
CA MET A 80 10.22 6.53 -3.71
C MET A 80 10.57 7.76 -2.87
N GLU A 81 10.30 8.98 -3.37
CA GLU A 81 10.51 10.22 -2.61
C GLU A 81 9.65 10.25 -1.35
N LEU A 82 8.38 9.85 -1.43
CA LEU A 82 7.48 9.80 -0.27
C LEU A 82 7.90 8.74 0.74
N LEU A 83 8.39 7.58 0.27
CA LEU A 83 8.90 6.53 1.14
C LEU A 83 10.15 7.01 1.91
N LEU A 84 11.06 7.72 1.23
CA LEU A 84 12.31 8.22 1.81
C LEU A 84 12.12 9.47 2.68
N SER A 85 11.17 10.35 2.33
CA SER A 85 10.86 11.57 3.09
C SER A 85 9.93 11.32 4.27
N GLY A 86 9.11 10.26 4.21
CA GLY A 86 8.08 9.96 5.19
C GLY A 86 8.57 9.27 6.46
N SER A 87 9.79 8.68 6.48
CA SER A 87 10.41 8.08 7.68
C SER A 87 11.84 7.56 7.44
N ILE A 88 12.81 8.49 7.43
CA ILE A 88 14.09 8.28 8.14
C ILE A 88 14.07 9.23 9.34
#